data_AF-A0A4P5XJ45-F1
#
_entry.id   AF-A0A4P5XJ45-F1
#
_cell.length_a   1.000
_cell.length_b   1.000
_cell.length_c   1.000
_cell.angle_alpha   90.00
_cell.angle_beta   90.00
_cell.angle_gamma   90.00
#
_symmetry.space_group_name_H-M   'P 1'
#
loop_
_entity.id
_entity.type
_entity.pdbx_description
1 polymer ?
#
loop_
_entity_poly.entity_id
_entity_poly.type
_entity_poly.pdbx_seq_one_letter_code
_entity_poly.pdbx_strand_id
1 'polypeptide(L)'
;MNEQTQNFIQALGAHELVQAGSSLKFCRIAQGLADCYPRLGPTCEWDTAAAQAVLEAAGGFVRTLDGARLLYGKSEVLNPSFVASAWPIDLRGVTT
;
A
#
# COMPACT_ATOMS: atom_id res chain seq x y z
N MET A 1 9.78 10.14 -0.27
CA MET A 1 9.74 8.70 0.12
C MET A 1 10.68 8.53 1.30
N ASN A 2 10.30 7.80 2.34
CA ASN A 2 11.17 7.62 3.52
C ASN A 2 12.05 6.37 3.39
N GLU A 3 13.04 6.25 4.28
CA GLU A 3 14.04 5.17 4.28
C GLU A 3 13.40 3.79 4.39
N GLN A 4 12.43 3.60 5.29
CA GLN A 4 11.73 2.32 5.44
C GLN A 4 11.04 1.88 4.14
N THR A 5 10.37 2.80 3.44
CA THR A 5 9.76 2.49 2.14
C THR A 5 10.82 2.18 1.08
N GLN A 6 11.96 2.88 1.09
CA GLN A 6 13.07 2.59 0.18
C GLN A 6 13.64 1.19 0.40
N ASN A 7 13.90 0.82 1.66
CA ASN A 7 14.44 -0.50 2.01
C ASN A 7 13.48 -1.62 1.61
N PHE A 8 12.17 -1.43 1.86
CA PHE A 8 11.14 -2.37 1.39
C PHE A 8 11.20 -2.57 -0.12
N ILE A 9 11.26 -1.48 -0.89
CA ILE A 9 11.31 -1.53 -2.35
C ILE A 9 12.58 -2.24 -2.84
N GLN A 10 13.73 -1.96 -2.24
CA GLN A 10 14.99 -2.64 -2.59
C GLN A 10 14.92 -4.15 -2.35
N ALA A 11 14.25 -4.58 -1.29
CA ALA A 11 14.07 -6.00 -0.97
C ALA A 11 13.17 -6.75 -1.97
N LEU A 12 12.37 -6.06 -2.79
CA LEU A 12 11.56 -6.68 -3.85
C LEU A 12 12.38 -7.17 -5.05
N GLY A 13 13.68 -6.83 -5.12
CA GLY A 13 14.54 -7.17 -6.25
C GLY A 13 14.44 -6.16 -7.39
N ALA A 14 14.59 -6.60 -8.64
CA ALA A 14 14.53 -5.73 -9.80
C ALA A 14 13.14 -5.08 -9.94
N HIS A 15 13.10 -3.74 -9.97
CA HIS A 15 11.86 -2.97 -10.00
C HIS A 15 12.02 -1.69 -10.82
N GLU A 16 10.89 -1.13 -11.26
CA GLU A 16 10.81 0.21 -11.84
C GLU A 16 9.97 1.12 -10.92
N LEU A 17 10.41 2.36 -10.75
CA LEU A 17 9.69 3.35 -9.94
C LEU A 17 8.78 4.22 -10.81
N VAL A 18 7.48 4.04 -10.66
CA VAL A 18 6.47 4.89 -11.29
C VAL A 18 6.10 6.06 -10.36
N GLN A 19 6.25 7.29 -10.84
CA GLN A 19 5.86 8.48 -10.09
C GLN A 19 4.35 8.70 -10.11
N ALA A 20 3.74 8.85 -8.94
CA ALA A 20 2.34 9.25 -8.79
C ALA A 20 2.10 9.97 -7.46
N GLY A 21 1.29 11.03 -7.48
CA GLY A 21 0.89 11.80 -6.30
C GLY A 21 -0.31 11.17 -5.56
N SER A 22 -0.43 11.45 -4.26
CA SER A 22 -1.65 11.17 -3.47
C SER A 22 -2.18 9.72 -3.61
N SER A 23 -3.51 9.55 -3.60
CA SER A 23 -4.27 8.31 -3.74
C SER A 23 -4.29 7.74 -5.16
N LEU A 24 -3.78 8.46 -6.17
CA LEU A 24 -3.68 7.94 -7.54
C LEU A 24 -2.83 6.67 -7.63
N LYS A 25 -1.94 6.43 -6.67
CA LYS A 25 -1.13 5.21 -6.60
C LYS A 25 -1.98 3.94 -6.52
N PHE A 26 -3.09 3.96 -5.78
CA PHE A 26 -4.04 2.86 -5.74
C PHE A 26 -4.71 2.67 -7.11
N CYS A 27 -5.13 3.77 -7.74
CA CYS A 27 -5.77 3.74 -9.06
C CYS A 27 -4.82 3.22 -10.14
N ARG A 28 -3.51 3.52 -10.07
CA ARG A 28 -2.52 2.95 -10.99
C ARG A 28 -2.49 1.43 -10.90
N ILE A 29 -2.55 0.87 -9.70
CA ILE A 29 -2.64 -0.58 -9.50
C ILE A 29 -3.96 -1.12 -10.02
N ALA A 30 -5.08 -0.48 -9.68
CA ALA A 30 -6.41 -0.88 -10.15
C ALA A 30 -6.55 -0.86 -11.68
N GLN A 31 -5.77 -0.02 -12.38
CA GLN A 31 -5.69 0.06 -13.83
C GLN A 31 -4.69 -0.92 -14.47
N GLY A 32 -3.94 -1.70 -13.68
CA GLY A 32 -2.87 -2.56 -14.17
C GLY A 32 -1.62 -1.80 -14.65
N LEU A 33 -1.43 -0.55 -14.19
CA LEU A 33 -0.29 0.32 -14.55
C LEU A 33 0.81 0.33 -13.48
N ALA A 34 0.59 -0.37 -12.37
CA ALA A 34 1.56 -0.57 -11.30
C ALA A 34 1.23 -1.86 -10.55
N ASP A 35 2.26 -2.42 -9.94
CA ASP A 35 2.21 -3.72 -9.28
C ASP A 35 1.94 -3.61 -7.78
N CYS A 36 2.65 -2.70 -7.12
CA CYS A 36 2.52 -2.46 -5.69
C CYS A 36 2.81 -1.00 -5.31
N TYR A 37 2.29 -0.62 -4.15
CA TYR A 37 2.53 0.66 -3.50
C TYR A 37 2.75 0.42 -1.99
N PRO A 38 4.00 0.31 -1.54
CA PRO A 38 4.32 0.30 -0.12
C PRO A 38 4.24 1.72 0.46
N ARG A 39 3.55 1.87 1.59
CA ARG A 39 3.45 3.10 2.37
C ARG A 39 3.82 2.82 3.82
N LEU A 40 5.11 2.95 4.12
CA LEU A 40 5.67 2.75 5.46
C LEU A 40 5.84 4.09 6.18
N GLY A 41 4.77 4.87 6.25
CA GLY A 41 4.79 6.20 6.85
C GLY A 41 3.38 6.75 7.01
N PRO A 42 3.20 7.81 7.80
CA PRO A 42 1.88 8.22 8.28
C PRO A 42 0.94 8.59 7.13
N THR A 43 -0.30 8.15 7.26
CA THR A 43 -1.49 8.58 6.49
C THR A 43 -2.68 8.55 7.44
N CYS A 44 -3.74 9.27 7.11
CA CYS A 44 -5.00 9.16 7.82
C CYS A 44 -6.00 8.29 7.05
N GLU A 45 -7.07 7.84 7.72
CA GLU A 45 -8.12 7.03 7.10
C GLU A 45 -8.65 7.62 5.79
N TRP A 46 -8.90 8.93 5.77
CA TRP A 46 -9.43 9.65 4.61
C TRP A 46 -8.49 9.68 3.41
N ASP A 47 -7.18 9.47 3.59
CA ASP A 47 -6.23 9.40 2.48
C ASP A 47 -6.34 8.09 1.68
N THR A 48 -6.89 7.04 2.30
CA THR A 48 -6.84 5.66 1.76
C THR A 48 -8.21 5.02 1.57
N ALA A 49 -9.23 5.35 2.37
CA ALA A 49 -10.51 4.63 2.39
C ALA A 49 -11.18 4.50 1.02
N ALA A 50 -11.36 5.62 0.32
CA ALA A 50 -11.98 5.62 -1.01
C ALA A 50 -11.12 4.86 -2.03
N ALA A 51 -9.80 5.02 -1.95
CA ALA A 51 -8.85 4.43 -2.90
C ALA A 51 -8.69 2.92 -2.71
N GLN A 52 -8.72 2.44 -1.45
CA GLN A 52 -8.76 1.03 -1.11
C GLN A 52 -10.05 0.39 -1.66
N ALA A 53 -11.21 1.03 -1.49
CA ALA A 53 -12.46 0.49 -2.02
C ALA A 53 -12.40 0.31 -3.55
N VAL A 54 -11.85 1.28 -4.27
CA VAL A 54 -11.64 1.18 -5.73
C VAL A 54 -10.69 0.05 -6.08
N LEU A 55 -9.55 -0.06 -5.40
CA LEU A 55 -8.55 -1.10 -5.68
C LEU A 55 -9.08 -2.50 -5.37
N GLU A 56 -9.74 -2.69 -4.23
CA GLU A 56 -10.31 -3.99 -3.86
C GLU A 56 -11.45 -4.39 -4.80
N ALA A 57 -12.27 -3.45 -5.27
CA ALA A 57 -13.29 -3.71 -6.28
C ALA A 57 -12.69 -4.13 -7.64
N ALA A 58 -11.47 -3.67 -7.94
CA ALA A 58 -10.69 -4.11 -9.10
C ALA A 58 -9.93 -5.43 -8.86
N GLY A 59 -10.08 -6.07 -7.70
CA GLY A 59 -9.45 -7.35 -7.34
C GLY A 59 -8.09 -7.23 -6.64
N GLY A 60 -7.64 -6.01 -6.32
CA GLY A 60 -6.41 -5.77 -5.58
C GLY A 60 -6.56 -5.90 -4.06
N PHE A 61 -5.46 -5.64 -3.35
CA PHE A 61 -5.38 -5.80 -1.89
C PHE A 61 -4.72 -4.60 -1.23
N VAL A 62 -5.19 -4.23 -0.04
CA VAL A 62 -4.52 -3.27 0.84
C VAL A 62 -4.31 -3.91 2.21
N ARG A 63 -3.06 -4.23 2.53
CA ARG A 63 -2.70 -4.99 3.72
C ARG A 63 -1.72 -4.25 4.62
N THR A 64 -1.92 -4.37 5.92
CA THR A 64 -0.93 -3.99 6.93
C THR A 64 0.26 -4.94 6.90
N LEU A 65 1.39 -4.55 7.50
CA LEU A 65 2.62 -5.35 7.43
C LEU A 65 2.52 -6.73 8.11
N ASP A 66 1.55 -6.93 8.99
CA ASP A 66 1.19 -8.22 9.59
C ASP A 66 0.30 -9.10 8.66
N GLY A 67 -0.08 -8.59 7.49
CA GLY A 67 -0.89 -9.27 6.49
C GLY A 67 -2.40 -9.06 6.64
N ALA A 68 -2.86 -8.37 7.70
CA ALA A 68 -4.27 -8.07 7.88
C ALA A 68 -4.76 -7.02 6.86
N ARG A 69 -6.07 -7.00 6.59
CA ARG A 69 -6.69 -5.96 5.76
C ARG A 69 -6.63 -4.62 6.50
N LEU A 70 -6.29 -3.53 5.82
CA LEU A 70 -6.36 -2.19 6.42
C LEU A 70 -7.82 -1.83 6.75
N LEU A 71 -8.07 -1.42 8.00
CA LEU A 71 -9.41 -1.15 8.54
C LEU A 71 -9.63 0.34 8.82
N TYR A 72 -10.91 0.72 8.82
CA TYR A 72 -11.41 2.08 8.96
C TYR A 72 -12.46 2.19 10.07
N GLY A 73 -12.77 3.40 10.52
CA GLY A 73 -13.64 3.64 11.67
C GLY A 73 -12.94 3.42 13.01
N LYS A 74 -11.61 3.59 13.04
CA LYS A 74 -10.80 3.47 14.25
C LYS A 74 -10.97 4.70 15.13
N SER A 75 -10.74 4.55 16.44
CA SER A 75 -10.68 5.69 17.37
C SER A 75 -9.48 6.59 17.11
N GLU A 76 -8.35 5.99 16.67
CA GLU A 76 -7.17 6.69 16.17
C GLU A 76 -7.19 6.68 14.64
N VAL A 77 -7.22 7.86 14.03
CA VAL A 77 -7.42 8.01 12.57
C VAL A 77 -6.15 7.77 11.77
N LEU A 78 -4.99 7.70 12.42
CA LEU A 78 -3.74 7.32 11.77
C LEU A 78 -3.78 5.86 11.33
N ASN A 79 -3.38 5.63 10.08
CA ASN A 79 -3.20 4.28 9.57
C ASN A 79 -1.82 3.73 10.00
N PRO A 80 -1.75 2.43 10.31
CA PRO A 80 -0.46 1.73 10.31
C PRO A 80 0.15 1.71 8.91
N SER A 81 1.43 1.34 8.82
CA SER A 81 2.09 1.05 7.56
C SER A 81 1.34 -0.05 6.79
N PHE A 82 1.23 0.14 5.47
CA PHE A 82 0.49 -0.79 4.60
C PHE A 82 1.18 -0.94 3.24
N VAL A 83 0.74 -1.97 2.51
CA VAL A 83 1.07 -2.20 1.10
C VAL A 83 -0.23 -2.39 0.32
N ALA A 84 -0.41 -1.58 -0.70
CA ALA A 84 -1.40 -1.81 -1.74
C ALA A 84 -0.77 -2.63 -2.88
N SER A 85 -1.47 -3.61 -3.44
CA SER A 85 -0.90 -4.55 -4.41
C SER A 85 -1.96 -5.16 -5.33
N ALA A 86 -1.55 -5.55 -6.54
CA ALA A 86 -2.41 -6.25 -7.50
C ALA A 86 -2.58 -7.75 -7.19
N TRP A 87 -1.75 -8.31 -6.29
CA TRP A 87 -1.77 -9.73 -5.93
C TRP A 87 -1.65 -9.94 -4.41
N PRO A 88 -1.97 -11.13 -3.88
CA PRO A 88 -1.74 -11.45 -2.48
C PRO A 88 -0.24 -11.48 -2.19
N ILE A 89 0.26 -10.46 -1.51
CA ILE A 89 1.66 -10.39 -1.03
C ILE A 89 1.77 -10.90 0.42
N ASP A 90 2.73 -11.78 0.68
CA ASP A 90 3.10 -12.17 2.04
C ASP A 90 4.06 -11.12 2.61
N LEU A 91 3.58 -10.36 3.59
CA LEU A 91 4.33 -9.26 4.20
C LEU A 91 5.04 -9.67 5.49
N ARG A 92 4.86 -10.92 5.93
CA ARG A 92 5.46 -11.43 7.16
C ARG A 92 6.98 -11.51 7.00
N GLY A 93 7.70 -10.75 7.81
CA GLY A 93 9.17 -10.77 7.84
C GLY A 93 9.87 -9.73 6.96
N VAL A 94 9.14 -8.82 6.29
CA VAL A 94 9.74 -7.75 5.46
C VAL A 94 10.23 -6.55 6.30
N THR A 95 10.32 -6.70 7.63
CA THR A 95 10.71 -5.67 8.59
C THR A 95 11.94 -6.07 9.42
N THR A 96 13.01 -6.56 8.78
CA THR A 96 14.34 -6.63 9.41
C THR A 96 15.26 -5.59 8.80
#